data_AF-A0A3N0CRV9-F1
#
_entry.id   AF-A0A3N0CRV9-F1
#
_cell.length_a   1.000
_cell.length_b   1.000
_cell.length_c   1.000
_cell.angle_alpha   90.00
_cell.angle_beta   90.00
_cell.angle_gamma   90.00
#
_symmetry.space_group_name_H-M   'P 1'
#
loop_
_entity.id
_entity.type
_entity.pdbx_description
1 polymer ?
#
loop_
_entity_poly.entity_id
_entity_poly.type
_entity_poly.pdbx_seq_one_letter_code
_entity_poly.pdbx_strand_id
1 'polypeptide(L)'
;MSIFTDSRAVIFIADYASDEGNGKVGALGIGFRVVGMNPNGLSAPQTVVVMIDVPAKHIGQQFPISLELRRSDNDQIVKMIGPTGQQDSLRVQQMVSASPNGLTGVYLPPDFGGRVQVVMQFPNGIQLEPGVTYHWKLEIEGQHNKQWVSEFHMAGPPPQPIIGGPADHPTESMPPLTEYVVPQPKPADAPGDEPPTDQA
;
A
#
# COMPACT_ATOMS: atom_id res chain seq x y z
N MET A 1 -7.72 -19.74 -24.07
CA MET A 1 -7.22 -19.46 -22.70
C MET A 1 -7.72 -18.08 -22.32
N SER A 2 -8.12 -17.88 -21.07
CA SER A 2 -8.68 -16.61 -20.60
C SER A 2 -7.58 -15.66 -20.16
N ILE A 3 -7.88 -14.35 -20.10
CA ILE A 3 -6.93 -13.35 -19.62
C ILE A 3 -6.55 -13.63 -18.17
N PHE A 4 -7.51 -14.08 -17.34
CA PHE A 4 -7.25 -14.49 -15.96
C PHE A 4 -6.10 -15.51 -15.83
N THR A 5 -6.14 -16.62 -16.58
CA THR A 5 -5.14 -17.69 -16.43
C THR A 5 -3.75 -17.26 -16.89
N ASP A 6 -3.69 -16.35 -17.86
CA ASP A 6 -2.46 -15.96 -18.53
C ASP A 6 -1.80 -14.71 -17.93
N SER A 7 -2.52 -13.94 -17.11
CA SER A 7 -2.04 -12.68 -16.57
C SER A 7 -1.33 -12.85 -15.23
N ARG A 8 -0.52 -11.86 -14.87
CA ARG A 8 -0.01 -11.68 -13.51
C ARG A 8 -0.51 -10.35 -13.00
N ALA A 9 -0.96 -10.29 -11.74
CA ALA A 9 -1.30 -9.04 -11.11
C ALA A 9 -0.53 -8.82 -9.80
N VAL A 10 -0.35 -7.56 -9.45
CA VAL A 10 0.11 -7.11 -8.15
C VAL A 10 -0.80 -5.99 -7.66
N ILE A 11 -1.11 -6.02 -6.37
CA ILE A 11 -1.79 -4.94 -5.66
C ILE A 11 -0.77 -4.37 -4.67
N PHE A 12 -0.69 -3.05 -4.58
CA PHE A 12 0.04 -2.38 -3.51
C PHE A 12 -0.73 -1.16 -3.03
N ILE A 13 -0.41 -0.76 -1.80
CA ILE A 13 -1.00 0.42 -1.16
C ILE A 13 0.11 1.46 -1.00
N ALA A 14 -0.25 2.72 -1.15
CA ALA A 14 0.62 3.87 -1.04
C ALA A 14 -0.11 5.02 -0.33
N ASP A 15 0.62 5.98 0.23
CA ASP A 15 0.01 7.19 0.79
C ASP A 15 -0.66 8.00 -0.34
N TYR A 16 0.01 8.04 -1.50
CA TYR A 16 -0.47 8.69 -2.70
C TYR A 16 0.01 7.95 -3.95
N ALA A 17 -0.86 7.84 -4.96
CA ALA A 17 -0.45 7.49 -6.31
C ALA A 17 -1.29 8.19 -7.39
N SER A 18 -0.67 8.46 -8.52
CA SER A 18 -1.25 9.07 -9.71
C SER A 18 -0.96 8.22 -10.95
N ASP A 19 -1.95 8.09 -11.83
CA ASP A 19 -1.74 7.64 -13.20
C ASP A 19 -1.25 8.84 -14.02
N GLU A 20 -0.09 8.68 -14.67
CA GLU A 20 0.54 9.73 -15.47
C GLU A 20 0.10 9.69 -16.95
N GLY A 21 -0.85 8.81 -17.31
CA GLY A 21 -1.48 8.74 -18.63
C GLY A 21 -0.60 8.17 -19.76
N ASN A 22 0.64 7.80 -19.45
CA ASN A 22 1.59 7.18 -20.37
C ASN A 22 1.96 5.74 -19.96
N GLY A 23 1.10 5.11 -19.16
CA GLY A 23 1.34 3.79 -18.59
C GLY A 23 2.40 3.79 -17.49
N LYS A 24 2.60 4.92 -16.82
CA LYS A 24 3.41 5.03 -15.60
C LYS A 24 2.50 5.42 -14.44
N VAL A 25 2.85 4.90 -13.27
CA VAL A 25 2.27 5.33 -11.99
C VAL A 25 3.35 6.07 -11.21
N GLY A 26 3.07 7.31 -10.81
CA GLY A 26 3.80 7.98 -9.75
C GLY A 26 3.24 7.54 -8.40
N ALA A 27 4.08 7.14 -7.45
CA ALA A 27 3.60 6.72 -6.13
C ALA A 27 4.60 7.08 -5.01
N LEU A 28 4.05 7.46 -3.85
CA LEU A 28 4.76 7.89 -2.65
C LEU A 28 4.28 7.08 -1.45
N GLY A 29 5.19 6.70 -0.55
CA GLY A 29 4.84 5.92 0.65
C GLY A 29 4.37 4.50 0.33
N ILE A 30 4.96 3.85 -0.68
CA ILE A 30 4.53 2.54 -1.16
C ILE A 30 4.85 1.44 -0.15
N GLY A 31 3.92 0.50 0.01
CA GLY A 31 4.19 -0.80 0.63
C GLY A 31 4.09 -0.82 2.14
N PHE A 32 3.49 0.21 2.75
CA PHE A 32 3.12 0.12 4.15
C PHE A 32 2.10 -1.02 4.36
N ARG A 33 2.12 -1.60 5.56
CA ARG A 33 1.19 -2.65 5.97
C ARG A 33 0.46 -2.32 7.27
N VAL A 34 0.68 -1.14 7.82
CA VAL A 34 -0.02 -0.65 9.00
C VAL A 34 -0.58 0.72 8.66
N VAL A 35 -1.87 0.89 8.90
CA VAL A 35 -2.59 2.13 8.62
C VAL A 35 -3.06 2.73 9.94
N GLY A 36 -2.65 3.97 10.19
CA GLY A 36 -3.10 4.73 11.34
C GLY A 36 -4.56 5.15 11.21
N MET A 37 -5.16 5.51 12.35
CA MET A 37 -6.48 6.12 12.41
C MET A 37 -6.34 7.63 12.58
N ASN A 38 -7.05 8.38 11.74
CA ASN A 38 -7.18 9.81 11.86
C ASN A 38 -8.09 10.18 13.05
N PRO A 39 -8.01 11.42 13.59
CA PRO A 39 -8.87 11.85 14.69
C PRO A 39 -10.38 11.78 14.43
N ASN A 40 -10.79 11.73 13.16
CA ASN A 40 -12.18 11.57 12.73
C ASN A 40 -12.66 10.10 12.68
N GLY A 41 -11.85 9.15 13.12
CA GLY A 41 -12.19 7.73 13.15
C GLY A 41 -12.09 7.01 11.80
N LEU A 42 -11.53 7.66 10.77
CA LEU A 42 -11.25 7.05 9.47
C LEU A 42 -9.79 6.59 9.40
N SER A 43 -9.47 5.69 8.46
CA SER A 43 -8.08 5.39 8.13
C SER A 43 -7.32 6.65 7.69
N ALA A 44 -5.99 6.64 7.80
CA ALA A 44 -5.17 7.60 7.08
C ALA A 44 -5.52 7.58 5.57
N PRO A 45 -5.35 8.70 4.85
CA PRO A 45 -5.51 8.73 3.40
C PRO A 45 -4.60 7.67 2.76
N GLN A 46 -5.12 6.98 1.76
CA GLN A 46 -4.39 5.93 1.08
C GLN A 46 -4.83 5.79 -0.36
N THR A 47 -3.96 5.21 -1.18
CA THR A 47 -4.20 4.89 -2.58
C THR A 47 -3.89 3.42 -2.82
N VAL A 48 -4.78 2.74 -3.53
CA VAL A 48 -4.59 1.35 -3.95
C VAL A 48 -4.26 1.34 -5.42
N VAL A 49 -3.20 0.62 -5.77
CA VAL A 49 -2.76 0.47 -7.15
C VAL A 49 -2.78 -1.00 -7.52
N VAL A 50 -3.44 -1.30 -8.64
CA VAL A 50 -3.41 -2.62 -9.28
C VAL A 50 -2.61 -2.50 -10.56
N MET A 51 -1.63 -3.39 -10.74
CA MET A 51 -0.94 -3.57 -12.01
C MET A 51 -1.17 -4.98 -12.52
N ILE A 52 -1.59 -5.12 -13.78
CA ILE A 52 -1.89 -6.40 -14.43
C ILE A 52 -1.02 -6.52 -15.67
N ASP A 53 -0.09 -7.45 -15.66
CA ASP A 53 0.69 -7.86 -16.83
C ASP A 53 -0.16 -8.78 -17.69
N VAL A 54 -0.38 -8.37 -18.95
CA VAL A 54 -1.23 -9.07 -19.92
C VAL A 54 -0.38 -9.54 -21.08
N PRO A 55 -0.33 -10.85 -21.39
CA PRO A 55 0.46 -11.37 -22.51
C PRO A 55 0.03 -10.81 -23.87
N ALA A 56 0.98 -10.75 -24.82
CA ALA A 56 0.79 -10.17 -26.15
C ALA A 56 -0.45 -10.69 -26.91
N LYS A 57 -0.76 -11.98 -26.77
CA LYS A 57 -1.93 -12.63 -27.41
C LYS A 57 -3.29 -12.02 -26.99
N HIS A 58 -3.33 -11.30 -25.87
CA HIS A 58 -4.52 -10.68 -25.32
C HIS A 58 -4.59 -9.16 -25.53
N ILE A 59 -3.58 -8.58 -26.18
CA ILE A 59 -3.57 -7.15 -26.51
C ILE A 59 -4.76 -6.78 -27.41
N GLY A 60 -5.35 -5.62 -27.15
CA GLY A 60 -6.54 -5.10 -27.84
C GLY A 60 -7.86 -5.60 -27.24
N GLN A 61 -7.81 -6.59 -26.35
CA GLN A 61 -9.02 -7.10 -25.69
C GLN A 61 -9.41 -6.22 -24.50
N GLN A 62 -10.72 -6.10 -24.28
CA GLN A 62 -11.27 -5.51 -23.06
C GLN A 62 -11.72 -6.63 -22.12
N PHE A 63 -11.48 -6.45 -20.83
CA PHE A 63 -11.89 -7.42 -19.82
C PHE A 63 -12.36 -6.74 -18.54
N PRO A 64 -13.31 -7.35 -17.81
CA PRO A 64 -13.78 -6.81 -16.54
C PRO A 64 -12.79 -7.16 -15.42
N ILE A 65 -12.60 -6.21 -14.53
CA ILE A 65 -11.97 -6.45 -13.23
C ILE A 65 -12.92 -6.05 -12.11
N SER A 66 -12.75 -6.67 -10.95
CA SER A 66 -13.35 -6.17 -9.71
C SER A 66 -12.33 -6.13 -8.57
N LEU A 67 -12.37 -5.06 -7.79
CA LEU A 67 -11.52 -4.88 -6.62
C LEU A 67 -12.41 -4.70 -5.39
N GLU A 68 -12.17 -5.51 -4.36
CA GLU A 68 -12.95 -5.51 -3.12
C GLU A 68 -12.02 -5.38 -1.92
N LEU A 69 -12.44 -4.61 -0.92
CA LEU A 69 -11.80 -4.62 0.39
C LEU A 69 -12.53 -5.62 1.30
N ARG A 70 -11.79 -6.54 1.92
CA ARG A 70 -12.36 -7.57 2.79
C ARG A 70 -11.61 -7.64 4.12
N ARG A 71 -12.31 -8.07 5.17
CA ARG A 71 -11.67 -8.43 6.44
C ARG A 71 -10.92 -9.74 6.28
N SER A 72 -9.70 -9.83 6.81
CA SER A 72 -8.89 -11.05 6.70
C SER A 72 -9.33 -12.17 7.66
N ASP A 73 -10.07 -11.85 8.72
CA ASP A 73 -10.52 -12.84 9.73
C ASP A 73 -11.70 -13.70 9.24
N ASN A 74 -12.64 -13.10 8.51
CA ASN A 74 -13.91 -13.73 8.13
C ASN A 74 -14.32 -13.53 6.66
N ASP A 75 -13.44 -12.93 5.85
CA ASP A 75 -13.63 -12.66 4.42
C ASP A 75 -14.87 -11.80 4.09
N GLN A 76 -15.41 -11.07 5.08
CA GLN A 76 -16.53 -10.16 4.84
C GLN A 76 -16.08 -8.91 4.07
N ILE A 77 -16.86 -8.56 3.05
CA ILE A 77 -16.65 -7.33 2.28
C ILE A 77 -16.91 -6.12 3.18
N VAL A 78 -15.96 -5.19 3.21
CA VAL A 78 -16.10 -3.90 3.90
C VAL A 78 -17.23 -3.13 3.25
N LYS A 79 -18.06 -2.48 4.06
CA LYS A 79 -19.15 -1.64 3.59
C LYS A 79 -18.88 -0.19 3.98
N MET A 80 -19.18 0.74 3.09
CA MET A 80 -19.06 2.18 3.30
C MET A 80 -20.43 2.86 3.24
N ILE A 81 -20.57 3.96 3.95
CA ILE A 81 -21.73 4.83 3.84
C ILE A 81 -21.59 5.64 2.54
N GLY A 82 -22.46 5.39 1.58
CA GLY A 82 -22.54 6.13 0.33
C GLY A 82 -23.13 7.53 0.51
N PRO A 83 -23.07 8.40 -0.51
CA PRO A 83 -23.58 9.77 -0.45
C PRO A 83 -25.07 9.90 -0.11
N THR A 84 -25.85 8.84 -0.39
CA THR A 84 -27.29 8.76 -0.09
C THR A 84 -27.58 8.27 1.33
N GLY A 85 -26.54 8.04 2.15
CA GLY A 85 -26.65 7.45 3.48
C GLY A 85 -26.87 5.93 3.48
N GLN A 86 -26.98 5.30 2.30
CA GLN A 86 -27.07 3.85 2.17
C GLN A 86 -25.70 3.21 2.35
N GLN A 87 -25.67 2.05 2.99
CA GLN A 87 -24.43 1.32 3.22
C GLN A 87 -24.17 0.36 2.04
N ASP A 88 -23.18 0.68 1.22
CA ASP A 88 -22.80 -0.08 0.03
C ASP A 88 -21.48 -0.83 0.25
N SER A 89 -21.35 -2.00 -0.39
CA SER A 89 -20.09 -2.74 -0.38
C SER A 89 -18.98 -1.93 -1.05
N LEU A 90 -17.80 -1.86 -0.43
CA LEU A 90 -16.60 -1.29 -1.02
C LEU A 90 -16.07 -2.24 -2.09
N ARG A 91 -16.68 -2.10 -3.28
CA ARG A 91 -16.39 -2.86 -4.48
C ARG A 91 -16.35 -1.91 -5.66
N VAL A 92 -15.27 -1.97 -6.43
CA VAL A 92 -15.16 -1.26 -7.69
C VAL A 92 -15.10 -2.27 -8.82
N GLN A 93 -15.97 -2.10 -9.81
CA GLN A 93 -16.00 -2.89 -11.03
C GLN A 93 -15.79 -1.97 -12.22
N GLN A 94 -14.89 -2.36 -13.12
CA GLN A 94 -14.63 -1.58 -14.32
C GLN A 94 -14.15 -2.48 -15.46
N MET A 95 -14.44 -2.04 -16.69
CA MET A 95 -13.85 -2.60 -17.90
C MET A 95 -12.49 -1.94 -18.14
N VAL A 96 -11.46 -2.74 -18.36
CA VAL A 96 -10.12 -2.27 -18.70
C VAL A 96 -9.68 -2.83 -20.05
N SER A 97 -8.79 -2.12 -20.73
CA SER A 97 -8.27 -2.51 -22.05
C SER A 97 -6.82 -2.97 -21.93
N ALA A 98 -6.51 -4.16 -22.45
CA ALA A 98 -5.14 -4.60 -22.62
C ALA A 98 -4.47 -3.81 -23.74
N SER A 99 -3.79 -2.72 -23.40
CA SER A 99 -2.98 -1.95 -24.35
C SER A 99 -1.50 -2.24 -24.14
N PRO A 100 -0.68 -2.25 -25.20
CA PRO A 100 0.74 -2.00 -25.03
C PRO A 100 0.82 -0.56 -24.48
N ASN A 101 1.31 -0.40 -23.25
CA ASN A 101 1.59 0.94 -22.74
C ASN A 101 2.81 1.44 -23.50
N GLY A 102 2.56 2.15 -24.61
CA GLY A 102 3.57 2.47 -25.59
C GLY A 102 3.62 3.96 -25.86
N LEU A 103 4.81 4.53 -25.70
CA LEU A 103 5.17 5.82 -26.27
C LEU A 103 4.93 5.77 -27.79
N THR A 104 4.21 6.75 -28.33
CA THR A 104 3.97 6.87 -29.78
C THR A 104 5.31 6.90 -30.53
N GLY A 105 5.44 6.09 -31.59
CA GLY A 105 6.65 6.03 -32.42
C GLY A 105 7.73 5.05 -31.96
N VAL A 106 7.47 4.21 -30.96
CA VAL A 106 8.41 3.17 -30.50
C VAL A 106 8.04 1.80 -31.08
N TYR A 107 9.05 1.09 -31.57
CA TYR A 107 8.91 -0.32 -31.96
C TYR A 107 8.89 -1.20 -30.71
N LEU A 108 7.84 -2.01 -30.56
CA LEU A 108 7.76 -3.05 -29.54
C LEU A 108 7.90 -4.43 -30.20
N PRO A 109 8.63 -5.37 -29.58
CA PRO A 109 8.68 -6.75 -30.05
C PRO A 109 7.26 -7.37 -30.17
N PRO A 110 7.00 -8.26 -31.14
CA PRO A 110 5.66 -8.85 -31.34
C PRO A 110 5.13 -9.66 -30.15
N ASP A 111 6.01 -10.19 -29.32
CA ASP A 111 5.71 -10.96 -28.11
C ASP A 111 5.65 -10.10 -26.83
N PHE A 112 5.84 -8.78 -26.97
CA PHE A 112 5.78 -7.86 -25.85
C PHE A 112 4.34 -7.65 -25.38
N GLY A 113 4.06 -8.01 -24.13
CA GLY A 113 2.76 -7.84 -23.51
C GLY A 113 2.41 -6.39 -23.20
N GLY A 114 1.24 -6.20 -22.61
CA GLY A 114 0.76 -4.94 -22.08
C GLY A 114 0.73 -4.93 -20.56
N ARG A 115 0.56 -3.74 -19.98
CA ARG A 115 0.29 -3.59 -18.54
C ARG A 115 -0.93 -2.73 -18.34
N VAL A 116 -1.93 -3.23 -17.64
CA VAL A 116 -3.05 -2.41 -17.18
C VAL A 116 -2.73 -1.85 -15.81
N GLN A 117 -3.07 -0.60 -15.56
CA GLN A 117 -2.89 0.07 -14.28
C GLN A 117 -4.22 0.63 -13.83
N VAL A 118 -4.52 0.47 -12.55
CA VAL A 118 -5.74 1.00 -11.93
C VAL A 118 -5.33 1.65 -10.62
N VAL A 119 -5.64 2.93 -10.48
CA VAL A 119 -5.31 3.74 -9.30
C VAL A 119 -6.61 4.17 -8.65
N MET A 120 -6.79 3.83 -7.38
CA MET A 120 -7.98 4.15 -6.61
C MET A 120 -7.60 4.89 -5.35
N GLN A 121 -8.06 6.13 -5.24
CA GLN A 121 -7.69 7.03 -4.15
C GLN A 121 -8.79 7.08 -3.10
N PHE A 122 -8.38 7.03 -1.84
CA PHE A 122 -9.22 7.23 -0.66
C PHE A 122 -8.68 8.44 0.12
N PRO A 123 -8.86 9.67 -0.41
CA PRO A 123 -8.25 10.87 0.17
C PRO A 123 -8.79 11.21 1.56
N ASN A 124 -10.02 10.79 1.86
CA ASN A 124 -10.64 10.96 3.18
C ASN A 124 -10.42 9.74 4.10
N GLY A 125 -9.71 8.72 3.63
CA GLY A 125 -9.62 7.42 4.30
C GLY A 125 -10.86 6.56 4.13
N ILE A 126 -10.86 5.43 4.83
CA ILE A 126 -11.92 4.42 4.83
C ILE A 126 -12.36 4.20 6.28
N GLN A 127 -13.67 4.08 6.52
CA GLN A 127 -14.18 3.74 7.85
C GLN A 127 -13.93 2.26 8.12
N LEU A 128 -12.92 1.97 8.95
CA LEU A 128 -12.48 0.62 9.27
C LEU A 128 -12.41 0.45 10.79
N GLU A 129 -12.57 -0.80 11.24
CA GLU A 129 -12.47 -1.14 12.65
C GLU A 129 -10.99 -1.14 13.08
N PRO A 130 -10.64 -0.46 14.19
CA PRO A 130 -9.28 -0.50 14.72
C PRO A 130 -8.90 -1.91 15.18
N GLY A 131 -7.62 -2.28 15.01
CA GLY A 131 -7.08 -3.58 15.42
C GLY A 131 -7.44 -4.74 14.49
N VAL A 132 -8.05 -4.47 13.33
CA VAL A 132 -8.45 -5.48 12.35
C VAL A 132 -7.52 -5.48 11.14
N THR A 133 -7.21 -6.67 10.63
CA THR A 133 -6.46 -6.86 9.38
C THR A 133 -7.42 -6.97 8.20
N TYR A 134 -7.10 -6.27 7.12
CA TYR A 134 -7.86 -6.25 5.88
C TYR A 134 -6.99 -6.61 4.69
N HIS A 135 -7.61 -7.11 3.63
CA HIS A 135 -6.93 -7.34 2.36
C HIS A 135 -7.77 -6.86 1.16
N TRP A 136 -7.07 -6.35 0.16
CA TRP A 136 -7.63 -6.09 -1.16
C TRP A 136 -7.65 -7.37 -1.97
N LYS A 137 -8.80 -7.69 -2.57
CA LYS A 137 -9.02 -8.86 -3.43
C LYS A 137 -9.30 -8.40 -4.86
N LEU A 138 -8.46 -8.82 -5.80
CA LEU A 138 -8.67 -8.60 -7.23
C LEU A 138 -9.33 -9.81 -7.89
N GLU A 139 -10.34 -9.55 -8.70
CA GLU A 139 -10.92 -10.50 -9.65
C GLU A 139 -10.69 -10.02 -11.08
N ILE A 140 -10.28 -10.92 -11.96
CA ILE A 140 -10.20 -10.71 -13.41
C ILE A 140 -11.17 -11.70 -14.05
N GLU A 141 -12.09 -11.22 -14.89
CA GLU A 141 -13.12 -12.08 -15.51
C GLU A 141 -13.94 -12.88 -14.47
N GLY A 142 -14.19 -12.29 -13.30
CA GLY A 142 -14.91 -12.92 -12.18
C GLY A 142 -14.13 -14.02 -11.44
N GLN A 143 -12.85 -14.21 -11.75
CA GLN A 143 -11.99 -15.21 -11.13
C GLN A 143 -10.90 -14.55 -10.28
N HIS A 144 -10.54 -15.19 -9.17
CA HIS A 144 -9.54 -14.71 -8.22
C HIS A 144 -8.34 -15.65 -8.13
N ASN A 145 -7.14 -15.08 -8.06
CA ASN A 145 -5.91 -15.78 -7.73
C ASN A 145 -5.46 -15.38 -6.32
N LYS A 146 -5.19 -16.36 -5.45
CA LYS A 146 -4.78 -16.15 -4.05
C LYS A 146 -3.53 -15.28 -3.87
N GLN A 147 -2.70 -15.16 -4.91
CA GLN A 147 -1.50 -14.32 -4.89
C GLN A 147 -1.79 -12.84 -5.22
N TRP A 148 -2.98 -12.52 -5.74
CA TRP A 148 -3.38 -11.15 -6.10
C TRP A 148 -4.12 -10.50 -4.93
N VAL A 149 -3.40 -10.37 -3.82
CA VAL A 149 -3.89 -9.75 -2.60
C VAL A 149 -2.85 -8.78 -2.04
N SER A 150 -3.32 -7.71 -1.40
CA SER A 150 -2.47 -6.83 -0.59
C SER A 150 -3.13 -6.64 0.78
N GLU A 151 -2.39 -6.93 1.84
CA GLU A 151 -2.88 -6.94 3.21
C GLU A 151 -2.29 -5.80 4.03
N PHE A 152 -3.13 -5.17 4.85
CA PHE A 152 -2.73 -4.18 5.83
C PHE A 152 -3.53 -4.33 7.13
N HIS A 153 -2.94 -3.84 8.22
CA HIS A 153 -3.52 -3.84 9.55
C HIS A 153 -3.93 -2.43 9.95
N MET A 154 -5.16 -2.27 10.45
CA MET A 154 -5.60 -1.03 11.06
C MET A 154 -5.07 -0.93 12.48
N ALA A 155 -4.27 0.10 12.77
CA ALA A 155 -3.77 0.32 14.12
C ALA A 155 -4.95 0.50 15.10
N GLY A 156 -4.95 -0.30 16.17
CA GLY A 156 -5.87 -0.14 17.30
C GLY A 156 -5.24 0.70 18.42
N PRO A 157 -6.04 1.13 19.42
CA PRO A 157 -5.49 1.71 20.63
C PRO A 157 -4.51 0.72 21.28
N PRO A 158 -3.38 1.20 21.84
CA PRO A 158 -2.45 0.32 22.54
C PRO A 158 -3.18 -0.39 23.69
N PRO A 159 -2.86 -1.68 23.95
CA PRO A 159 -3.42 -2.40 25.08
C PRO A 159 -3.22 -1.58 26.36
N GLN A 160 -4.28 -1.33 27.11
CA GLN A 160 -4.17 -0.64 28.39
C GLN A 160 -3.43 -1.54 29.40
N PRO A 161 -2.47 -1.03 30.18
CA PRO A 161 -1.85 -1.80 31.24
C PRO A 161 -2.92 -2.27 32.23
N ILE A 162 -3.02 -3.58 32.46
CA ILE A 162 -3.86 -4.12 33.52
C ILE A 162 -3.15 -3.84 34.85
N ILE A 163 -3.56 -2.78 35.56
CA ILE A 163 -3.15 -2.54 36.94
C ILE A 163 -4.11 -3.35 37.84
N GLY A 164 -3.67 -4.51 38.34
CA GLY A 164 -4.41 -5.23 39.39
C GLY A 164 -4.54 -6.76 39.27
N GLY A 165 -3.52 -7.48 38.76
CA GLY A 165 -3.45 -8.94 39.02
C GLY A 165 -3.21 -9.21 40.52
N PRO A 166 -3.67 -10.35 41.10
CA PRO A 166 -3.39 -10.67 42.49
C PRO A 166 -1.87 -10.68 42.73
N ALA A 167 -1.47 -10.00 43.78
CA ALA A 167 -0.09 -9.78 44.16
C ALA A 167 0.59 -11.08 44.62
N ASP A 168 1.11 -11.85 43.67
CA ASP A 168 2.22 -12.77 43.92
C ASP A 168 3.45 -12.23 43.20
N HIS A 169 4.17 -11.34 43.88
CA HIS A 169 5.56 -11.07 43.55
C HIS A 169 6.38 -12.31 43.97
N PRO A 170 7.30 -12.75 43.10
CA PRO A 170 8.67 -12.32 43.32
C PRO A 170 9.04 -11.28 42.28
N THR A 171 9.57 -10.17 42.77
CA THR A 171 10.32 -9.16 42.02
C THR A 171 11.46 -9.83 41.26
N GLU A 172 11.23 -10.25 40.02
CA GLU A 172 12.32 -10.39 39.06
C GLU A 172 12.55 -8.99 38.49
N SER A 173 13.56 -8.32 39.04
CA SER A 173 14.03 -7.02 38.59
C SER A 173 14.41 -7.10 37.11
N MET A 174 13.54 -6.60 36.23
CA MET A 174 13.97 -6.21 34.88
C MET A 174 15.11 -5.20 35.02
N PRO A 175 16.26 -5.40 34.36
CA PRO A 175 17.26 -4.35 34.27
C PRO A 175 16.63 -3.16 33.52
N PRO A 176 16.98 -1.91 33.88
CA PRO A 176 16.48 -0.73 33.18
C PRO A 176 16.88 -0.83 31.70
N LEU A 177 15.96 -0.42 30.81
CA LEU A 177 16.30 -0.16 29.42
C LEU A 177 17.42 0.89 29.42
N THR A 178 18.63 0.45 29.08
CA THR A 178 19.74 1.36 28.82
C THR A 178 19.26 2.30 27.71
N GLU A 179 19.14 3.59 28.01
CA GLU A 179 18.95 4.61 26.99
C GLU A 179 20.02 4.39 25.93
N TYR A 180 19.59 4.13 24.69
CA TYR A 180 20.50 4.10 23.56
C TYR A 180 20.96 5.54 23.33
N VAL A 181 22.06 5.93 23.99
CA VAL A 181 22.73 7.21 23.73
C VAL A 181 23.29 7.13 22.33
N VAL A 182 22.65 7.81 21.38
CA VAL A 182 23.23 8.04 20.06
C VAL A 182 24.56 8.78 20.27
N PRO A 183 25.72 8.22 19.86
CA PRO A 183 26.98 8.93 19.98
C PRO A 183 26.90 10.19 19.12
N GLN A 184 27.02 11.36 19.76
CA GLN A 184 27.27 12.60 19.05
C GLN A 184 28.57 12.44 18.25
N PRO A 185 28.59 12.74 16.94
CA PRO A 185 29.83 12.70 16.18
C PRO A 185 30.83 13.69 16.80
N LYS A 186 32.05 13.22 17.05
CA LYS A 186 33.17 14.05 17.52
C LYS A 186 33.32 15.24 16.54
N PRO A 187 33.40 16.49 17.02
CA PRO A 187 33.76 17.61 16.15
C PRO A 187 35.06 17.28 15.43
N ALA A 188 35.09 17.45 14.11
CA ALA A 188 36.31 17.31 13.34
C ALA A 188 37.38 18.24 13.93
N ASP A 189 38.55 17.68 14.23
CA ASP A 189 39.71 18.45 14.64
C ASP A 189 39.95 19.52 13.55
N ALA A 190 39.95 20.80 13.96
CA ALA A 190 40.17 21.92 13.06
C ALA A 190 41.52 21.73 12.32
N PRO A 191 41.59 21.98 11.00
CA PRO A 191 42.87 21.94 10.31
C PRO A 191 43.82 22.96 10.95
N GLY A 192 44.99 22.45 11.32
CA GLY A 192 46.03 23.19 12.03
C GLY A 192 46.53 24.41 11.27
N ASP A 193 47.09 25.32 12.06
CA ASP A 193 47.74 26.57 11.67
C ASP A 193 48.57 26.43 10.39
N GLU A 194 48.15 27.12 9.33
CA GLU A 194 49.05 27.46 8.22
C GLU A 194 50.08 28.48 8.74
N PRO A 195 51.39 28.29 8.46
CA PRO A 195 52.39 29.29 8.80
C PRO A 195 52.24 30.54 7.91
N PRO A 196 52.65 31.73 8.41
CA PRO A 196 52.35 32.99 7.76
C PRO A 196 53.05 33.12 6.40
N THR A 197 52.28 33.52 5.40
CA THR A 197 52.77 33.94 4.09
C THR A 197 53.56 35.24 4.25
N ASP A 198 54.86 35.16 4.00
CA ASP A 198 55.77 36.30 3.93
C ASP A 198 55.44 37.12 2.66
N GLN A 199 54.99 38.36 2.82
CA GLN A 199 54.93 39.36 1.74
C GLN A 199 55.35 40.73 2.26
N ALA A 200 56.53 41.14 1.78
CA ALA A 200 57.03 42.49 1.46
C ALA A 200 56.83 43.65 2.46
#